data_AF-A0A2C5ZDM9-F1
#
_entry.id   AF-A0A2C5ZDM9-F1
#
_cell.length_a   1.000
_cell.length_b   1.000
_cell.length_c   1.000
_cell.angle_alpha   90.00
_cell.angle_beta   90.00
_cell.angle_gamma   90.00
#
_symmetry.space_group_name_H-M   'P 1'
#
loop_
_entity.id
_entity.type
_entity.pdbx_description
1 polymer ?
#
loop_
_entity_poly.entity_id
_entity_poly.type
_entity_poly.pdbx_seq_one_letter_code
_entity_poly.pdbx_strand_id
1 'polypeptide(L)'
;MVATVKLLLNRDREAFKPFVGRGVEALLIARSGYDVKAHVVGGIELLASDLVSLADPLSLTTSLTTKLQSCPDEATTSTSRTLSMGLTLLRTLITTTTSTPTPDLSPTITLARRCLSSRDSGVRMEAVKLCVGLHVQLGEAAFWSSLGGVSDEVKSLITYYVVKRERESV
;
A
#
# COMPACT_ATOMS: atom_id res chain seq x y z
N MET A 1 14.69 -12.41 -15.05
CA MET A 1 13.53 -11.64 -15.57
C MET A 1 13.35 -10.30 -14.86
N VAL A 2 13.09 -10.26 -13.54
CA VAL A 2 12.92 -9.00 -12.77
C VAL A 2 14.12 -8.05 -12.91
N ALA A 3 15.35 -8.58 -12.85
CA ALA A 3 16.57 -7.80 -13.03
C ALA A 3 16.64 -7.09 -14.39
N THR A 4 16.15 -7.72 -15.47
CA THR A 4 16.12 -7.13 -16.82
C THR A 4 15.12 -5.98 -16.90
N VAL A 5 13.92 -6.14 -16.33
CA VAL A 5 12.93 -5.06 -16.26
C VAL A 5 13.46 -3.89 -15.44
N LYS A 6 14.15 -4.16 -14.32
CA LYS A 6 14.78 -3.12 -13.50
C LYS A 6 15.89 -2.36 -14.25
N LEU A 7 16.71 -3.07 -15.03
CA LEU A 7 17.73 -2.45 -15.88
C LEU A 7 17.11 -1.55 -16.95
N LEU A 8 16.06 -2.00 -17.63
CA LEU A 8 15.34 -1.20 -18.63
C LEU A 8 14.67 0.02 -17.98
N LEU A 9 14.06 -0.16 -16.80
CA LEU A 9 13.46 0.93 -16.05
C LEU A 9 14.47 2.01 -15.69
N ASN A 10 15.66 1.61 -15.23
CA ASN A 10 16.72 2.54 -14.88
C ASN A 10 17.28 3.27 -16.10
N ARG A 11 17.29 2.64 -17.27
CA ARG A 11 17.80 3.24 -18.51
C ARG A 11 16.82 4.26 -19.10
N ASP A 12 15.54 3.91 -19.17
CA ASP A 12 14.55 4.64 -19.96
C ASP A 12 13.31 5.05 -19.11
N ARG A 13 13.53 5.63 -17.92
CA ARG A 13 12.48 5.94 -16.91
C ARG A 13 11.23 6.63 -17.47
N GLU A 14 11.42 7.63 -18.33
CA GLU A 14 10.33 8.42 -18.91
C GLU A 14 9.42 7.56 -19.82
N ALA A 15 9.99 6.57 -20.52
CA ALA A 15 9.23 5.68 -21.39
C ALA A 15 8.31 4.73 -20.60
N PHE A 16 8.60 4.50 -19.30
CA PHE A 16 7.79 3.64 -18.45
C PHE A 16 6.60 4.35 -17.80
N LYS A 17 6.64 5.68 -17.66
CA LYS A 17 5.56 6.48 -17.05
C LYS A 17 4.14 6.12 -17.53
N PRO A 18 3.84 6.01 -18.85
CA PRO A 18 2.49 5.68 -19.31
C PRO A 18 2.05 4.25 -18.96
N PHE A 19 3.00 3.36 -18.62
CA PHE A 19 2.72 1.95 -18.33
C PHE A 19 2.77 1.62 -16.83
N VAL A 20 3.06 2.58 -15.95
CA VAL A 20 3.26 2.31 -14.52
C VAL A 20 2.04 1.64 -13.89
N GLY A 21 0.82 2.12 -14.16
CA GLY A 21 -0.41 1.50 -13.65
C GLY A 21 -0.51 0.03 -14.04
N ARG A 22 -0.40 -0.29 -15.33
CA ARG A 22 -0.41 -1.68 -15.83
C ARG A 22 0.74 -2.52 -15.27
N GLY A 23 1.92 -1.92 -15.09
CA GLY A 23 3.10 -2.58 -14.52
C GLY A 23 2.89 -2.98 -13.07
N VAL A 24 2.42 -2.05 -12.23
CA VAL A 24 2.08 -2.33 -10.82
C VAL A 24 1.01 -3.41 -10.73
N GLU A 25 0.00 -3.34 -11.58
CA GLU A 25 -1.05 -4.36 -11.65
C GLU A 25 -0.53 -5.75 -12.01
N ALA A 26 0.36 -5.85 -12.99
CA ALA A 26 0.99 -7.11 -13.37
C ALA A 26 1.87 -7.66 -12.24
N LEU A 27 2.56 -6.80 -11.49
CA LEU A 27 3.38 -7.19 -10.35
C LEU A 27 2.52 -7.68 -9.17
N LEU A 28 1.37 -7.08 -8.92
CA LEU A 28 0.40 -7.57 -7.93
C LEU A 28 -0.12 -8.96 -8.28
N ILE A 29 -0.45 -9.20 -9.56
CA ILE A 29 -0.87 -10.52 -10.05
C ILE A 29 0.28 -11.52 -9.87
N ALA A 30 1.50 -11.16 -10.28
CA ALA A 30 2.68 -12.01 -10.12
C ALA A 30 2.91 -12.35 -8.63
N ARG A 31 2.81 -11.37 -7.73
CA ARG A 31 2.96 -11.54 -6.28
C ARG A 31 1.95 -12.53 -5.70
N SER A 32 0.72 -12.54 -6.22
CA SER A 32 -0.35 -13.43 -5.74
C SER A 32 0.02 -14.92 -5.89
N GLY A 33 0.79 -15.25 -6.93
CA GLY A 33 1.19 -16.63 -7.26
C GLY A 33 2.39 -17.17 -6.48
N TYR A 34 3.18 -16.31 -5.83
CA TYR A 34 4.38 -16.73 -5.10
C TYR A 34 4.20 -16.71 -3.59
N ASP A 35 4.73 -17.74 -2.92
CA ASP A 35 4.83 -17.76 -1.47
C ASP A 35 5.79 -16.68 -0.95
N VAL A 36 5.52 -16.14 0.24
CA VAL A 36 6.34 -15.10 0.88
C VAL A 36 7.82 -15.50 0.99
N LYS A 37 8.12 -16.79 1.15
CA LYS A 37 9.49 -17.31 1.27
C LYS A 37 10.24 -17.42 -0.07
N ALA A 38 9.57 -17.21 -1.20
CA ALA A 38 10.21 -17.31 -2.50
C ALA A 38 11.14 -16.13 -2.74
N HIS A 39 12.41 -16.39 -3.08
CA HIS A 39 13.43 -15.36 -3.33
C HIS A 39 13.01 -14.29 -4.36
N VAL A 40 12.14 -14.65 -5.32
CA VAL A 40 11.64 -13.73 -6.35
C VAL A 40 10.77 -12.61 -5.77
N VAL A 41 10.12 -12.83 -4.62
CA VAL A 41 9.16 -11.89 -4.02
C VAL A 41 9.83 -10.56 -3.68
N GLY A 42 11.01 -10.59 -3.03
CA GLY A 42 11.74 -9.37 -2.70
C GLY A 42 12.09 -8.55 -3.95
N GLY A 43 12.40 -9.22 -5.08
CA GLY A 43 12.63 -8.55 -6.36
C GLY A 43 11.37 -7.92 -6.94
N ILE A 44 10.22 -8.59 -6.85
CA ILE A 44 8.92 -8.09 -7.30
C ILE A 44 8.50 -6.86 -6.50
N GLU A 45 8.63 -6.93 -5.17
CA GLU A 45 8.26 -5.84 -4.26
C GLU A 45 9.15 -4.61 -4.46
N LEU A 46 10.46 -4.81 -4.62
CA LEU A 46 11.38 -3.72 -4.91
C LEU A 46 11.10 -3.07 -6.27
N LEU A 47 10.86 -3.88 -7.32
CA LEU A 47 10.52 -3.35 -8.64
C LEU A 47 9.19 -2.58 -8.62
N ALA A 48 8.21 -3.04 -7.86
CA ALA A 48 6.94 -2.32 -7.72
C ALA A 48 7.13 -0.99 -7.01
N SER A 49 7.96 -0.94 -5.97
CA SER A 49 8.31 0.31 -5.29
C SER A 49 9.03 1.29 -6.24
N ASP A 50 9.98 0.79 -7.05
CA ASP A 50 10.69 1.61 -8.04
C ASP A 50 9.71 2.16 -9.09
N LEU A 51 8.77 1.36 -9.59
CA LEU A 51 7.75 1.81 -10.53
C LEU A 51 6.81 2.85 -9.93
N VAL A 52 6.36 2.62 -8.69
CA VAL A 52 5.51 3.55 -7.94
C VAL A 52 6.18 4.92 -7.79
N SER A 53 7.51 4.96 -7.62
CA SER A 53 8.27 6.23 -7.51
C SER A 53 8.26 7.07 -8.80
N LEU A 54 7.87 6.50 -9.94
CA LEU A 54 7.80 7.19 -11.23
C LEU A 54 6.37 7.65 -11.58
N ALA A 55 5.37 7.22 -10.81
CA ALA A 55 3.97 7.53 -11.08
C ALA A 55 3.60 8.94 -10.62
N ASP A 56 2.53 9.47 -11.21
CA ASP A 56 1.73 10.49 -10.55
C ASP A 56 1.04 9.89 -9.30
N PRO A 57 1.35 10.35 -8.08
CA PRO A 57 0.86 9.71 -6.87
C PRO A 57 -0.65 9.78 -6.70
N LEU A 58 -1.28 10.85 -7.16
CA LEU A 58 -2.73 11.05 -7.07
C LEU A 58 -3.49 10.01 -7.91
N SER A 59 -3.15 9.93 -9.20
CA SER A 59 -3.76 8.99 -10.14
C SER A 59 -3.54 7.53 -9.72
N LEU A 60 -2.30 7.19 -9.33
CA LEU A 60 -1.99 5.81 -8.96
C LEU A 60 -2.62 5.40 -7.63
N THR A 61 -2.67 6.29 -6.62
CA THR A 61 -3.35 6.01 -5.35
C THR A 61 -4.82 5.70 -5.56
N THR A 62 -5.50 6.49 -6.40
CA THR A 62 -6.91 6.29 -6.73
C THR A 62 -7.12 4.95 -7.45
N SER A 63 -6.40 4.72 -8.55
CA SER A 63 -6.52 3.49 -9.34
C SER A 63 -6.20 2.23 -8.53
N LEU A 64 -5.15 2.27 -7.71
CA LEU A 64 -4.74 1.15 -6.88
C LEU A 64 -5.76 0.88 -5.76
N THR A 65 -6.29 1.93 -5.12
CA THR A 65 -7.33 1.79 -4.10
C THR A 65 -8.58 1.14 -4.68
N THR A 66 -9.07 1.60 -5.83
CA THR A 66 -10.23 1.00 -6.51
C THR A 66 -10.00 -0.47 -6.84
N LYS A 67 -8.81 -0.82 -7.34
CA LYS A 67 -8.46 -2.22 -7.63
C LYS A 67 -8.48 -3.08 -6.36
N LEU A 68 -7.85 -2.65 -5.28
CA LEU A 68 -7.81 -3.42 -4.04
C LEU A 68 -9.19 -3.52 -3.37
N GLN A 69 -10.03 -2.50 -3.50
CA GLN A 69 -11.43 -2.57 -3.07
C GLN A 69 -12.21 -3.64 -3.84
N SER A 70 -11.95 -3.80 -5.13
CA SER A 70 -12.58 -4.84 -5.97
C SER A 70 -12.08 -6.26 -5.71
N CYS A 71 -10.97 -6.43 -4.97
CA CYS A 71 -10.53 -7.77 -4.56
C CYS A 71 -11.60 -8.40 -3.66
N PRO A 72 -12.02 -9.65 -3.94
CA PRO A 72 -12.99 -10.34 -3.09
C PRO A 72 -12.42 -10.51 -1.69
N ASP A 73 -13.31 -10.63 -0.70
CA ASP A 73 -12.90 -10.96 0.66
C ASP A 73 -12.05 -12.24 0.67
N GLU A 74 -11.11 -12.32 1.60
CA GLU A 74 -9.94 -13.22 1.69
C GLU A 74 -10.27 -14.72 1.70
N ALA A 75 -10.88 -15.23 0.64
CA ALA A 75 -11.19 -16.63 0.44
C ALA A 75 -9.94 -17.44 0.05
N THR A 76 -8.91 -16.77 -0.46
CA THR A 76 -7.68 -17.41 -0.96
C THR A 76 -6.43 -16.70 -0.48
N THR A 77 -5.37 -17.47 -0.26
CA THR A 77 -4.03 -16.95 0.09
C THR A 77 -3.45 -16.01 -0.97
N SER A 78 -3.85 -16.19 -2.24
CA SER A 78 -3.47 -15.31 -3.34
C SER A 78 -4.03 -13.89 -3.18
N THR A 79 -5.27 -13.76 -2.72
CA THR A 79 -5.91 -12.47 -2.44
C THR A 79 -5.23 -11.79 -1.26
N SER A 80 -4.94 -12.51 -0.17
CA SER A 80 -4.23 -11.95 0.99
C SER A 80 -2.85 -11.39 0.60
N ARG A 81 -2.10 -12.12 -0.23
CA ARG A 81 -0.79 -11.67 -0.75
C ARG A 81 -0.90 -10.42 -1.61
N THR A 82 -1.94 -10.35 -2.44
CA THR A 82 -2.22 -9.19 -3.29
C THR A 82 -2.56 -7.96 -2.44
N LEU A 83 -3.43 -8.14 -1.43
CA LEU A 83 -3.81 -7.08 -0.50
C LEU A 83 -2.60 -6.58 0.29
N SER A 84 -1.80 -7.46 0.90
CA SER A 84 -0.62 -7.06 1.68
C SER A 84 0.37 -6.23 0.86
N MET A 85 0.70 -6.67 -0.36
CA MET A 85 1.57 -5.89 -1.24
C MET A 85 0.91 -4.58 -1.68
N GLY A 86 -0.38 -4.60 -2.05
CA GLY A 86 -1.11 -3.41 -2.45
C GLY A 86 -1.18 -2.34 -1.35
N LEU A 87 -1.46 -2.74 -0.10
CA LEU A 87 -1.47 -1.85 1.07
C LEU A 87 -0.08 -1.26 1.34
N THR A 88 0.98 -2.06 1.14
CA THR A 88 2.37 -1.59 1.26
C THR A 88 2.66 -0.50 0.22
N LEU A 89 2.27 -0.70 -1.04
CA LEU A 89 2.48 0.27 -2.11
C LEU A 89 1.65 1.54 -1.91
N LEU A 90 0.39 1.42 -1.46
CA LEU A 90 -0.45 2.57 -1.09
C LEU A 90 0.19 3.38 0.02
N ARG A 91 0.71 2.73 1.07
CA ARG A 91 1.44 3.42 2.14
C ARG A 91 2.63 4.17 1.57
N THR A 92 3.45 3.53 0.73
CA THR A 92 4.59 4.20 0.10
C THR A 92 4.15 5.44 -0.65
N LEU A 93 3.15 5.33 -1.55
CA LEU A 93 2.56 6.46 -2.29
C LEU A 93 2.13 7.61 -1.39
N ILE A 94 1.38 7.29 -0.33
CA ILE A 94 0.85 8.29 0.61
C ILE A 94 1.98 8.97 1.39
N THR A 95 2.99 8.22 1.81
CA THR A 95 4.12 8.76 2.59
C THR A 95 5.14 9.53 1.75
N THR A 96 5.27 9.22 0.45
CA THR A 96 6.18 9.93 -0.46
C THR A 96 5.53 11.15 -1.09
N THR A 97 4.20 11.23 -1.11
CA THR A 97 3.49 12.40 -1.62
C THR A 97 3.63 13.57 -0.65
N THR A 98 4.35 14.59 -1.09
CA THR A 98 4.38 15.93 -0.47
C THR A 98 3.54 16.94 -1.26
N SER A 99 2.97 16.51 -2.38
CA SER A 99 2.36 17.37 -3.40
C SER A 99 0.95 17.81 -3.03
N THR A 100 0.70 19.10 -3.12
CA THR A 100 -0.63 19.72 -3.16
C THR A 100 -1.21 19.66 -4.57
N PRO A 101 -2.51 19.37 -4.78
CA PRO A 101 -3.52 19.08 -3.76
C PRO A 101 -3.41 17.66 -3.21
N THR A 102 -3.71 17.51 -1.91
CA THR A 102 -3.78 16.22 -1.23
C THR A 102 -4.89 15.36 -1.86
N PRO A 103 -4.61 14.08 -2.19
CA PRO A 103 -5.65 13.16 -2.69
C PRO A 103 -6.81 13.03 -1.69
N ASP A 104 -8.01 12.76 -2.18
CA ASP A 104 -9.09 12.26 -1.32
C ASP A 104 -8.72 10.85 -0.84
N LEU A 105 -8.37 10.75 0.43
CA LEU A 105 -7.94 9.50 1.07
C LEU A 105 -9.13 8.71 1.65
N SER A 106 -10.37 9.21 1.55
CA SER A 106 -11.56 8.53 2.08
C SER A 106 -11.75 7.10 1.55
N PRO A 107 -11.55 6.82 0.24
CA PRO A 107 -11.60 5.45 -0.28
C PRO A 107 -10.51 4.56 0.32
N THR A 108 -9.31 5.12 0.54
CA THR A 108 -8.17 4.39 1.09
C THR A 108 -8.35 4.09 2.57
N ILE A 109 -8.94 5.01 3.34
CA ILE A 109 -9.33 4.79 4.75
C ILE A 109 -10.39 3.69 4.84
N THR A 110 -11.38 3.70 3.94
CA THR A 110 -12.41 2.66 3.87
C THR A 110 -11.79 1.28 3.59
N LEU A 111 -10.85 1.21 2.65
CA LEU A 111 -10.10 0.00 2.36
C LEU A 111 -9.28 -0.46 3.57
N ALA A 112 -8.55 0.45 4.21
CA ALA A 112 -7.75 0.16 5.39
C ALA A 112 -8.62 -0.41 6.52
N ARG A 113 -9.78 0.22 6.78
CA ARG A 113 -10.76 -0.26 7.77
C ARG A 113 -11.23 -1.68 7.48
N ARG A 114 -11.57 -2.00 6.23
CA ARG A 114 -11.92 -3.37 5.83
C ARG A 114 -10.77 -4.35 6.13
N CYS A 115 -9.55 -3.97 5.77
CA CYS A 115 -8.36 -4.79 5.97
C CYS A 115 -7.92 -4.92 7.45
N LEU A 116 -8.32 -4.02 8.35
CA LEU A 116 -8.09 -4.18 9.80
C LEU A 116 -8.88 -5.36 10.39
N SER A 117 -10.04 -5.68 9.81
CA SER A 117 -10.88 -6.83 10.20
C SER A 117 -10.58 -8.11 9.39
N SER A 118 -9.49 -8.12 8.62
CA SER A 118 -9.00 -9.25 7.83
C SER A 118 -8.79 -10.51 8.67
N ARG A 119 -8.96 -11.70 8.07
CA ARG A 119 -8.63 -12.99 8.71
C ARG A 119 -7.12 -13.25 8.67
N ASP A 120 -6.46 -12.77 7.63
CA ASP A 120 -5.01 -12.85 7.47
C ASP A 120 -4.28 -11.85 8.38
N SER A 121 -3.42 -12.35 9.27
CA SER A 121 -2.67 -11.49 10.20
C SER A 121 -1.66 -10.59 9.48
N GLY A 122 -1.15 -11.00 8.32
CA GLY A 122 -0.27 -10.18 7.48
C GLY A 122 -1.01 -8.99 6.89
N VAL A 123 -2.21 -9.21 6.34
CA VAL A 123 -3.05 -8.12 5.81
C VAL A 123 -3.46 -7.15 6.93
N ARG A 124 -3.86 -7.65 8.11
CA ARG A 124 -4.14 -6.79 9.27
C ARG A 124 -2.94 -5.92 9.64
N MET A 125 -1.74 -6.49 9.69
CA MET A 125 -0.53 -5.76 10.02
C MET A 125 -0.17 -4.70 8.97
N GLU A 126 -0.30 -5.01 7.68
CA GLU A 126 -0.08 -4.01 6.63
C GLU A 126 -1.16 -2.93 6.63
N ALA A 127 -2.40 -3.24 7.02
CA ALA A 127 -3.46 -2.24 7.23
C ALA A 127 -3.15 -1.30 8.40
N VAL A 128 -2.62 -1.82 9.52
CA VAL A 128 -2.14 -0.99 10.64
C VAL A 128 -1.03 -0.06 10.20
N LYS A 129 -0.04 -0.56 9.45
CA LYS A 129 1.06 0.26 8.92
C LYS A 129 0.58 1.32 7.93
N LEU A 130 -0.41 1.01 7.10
CA LEU A 130 -1.06 1.98 6.22
C LEU A 130 -1.78 3.07 7.04
N CYS A 131 -2.50 2.69 8.09
CA CYS A 131 -3.16 3.61 9.01
C CYS A 131 -2.17 4.59 9.67
N VAL A 132 -1.00 4.12 10.08
CA VAL A 132 0.08 4.97 10.61
C VAL A 132 0.58 5.98 9.55
N GLY A 133 0.64 5.57 8.28
CA GLY A 133 0.95 6.47 7.16
C GLY A 133 -0.13 7.53 6.93
N LEU A 134 -1.40 7.12 6.93
CA LEU A 134 -2.57 7.98 6.79
C LEU A 134 -2.69 8.99 7.94
N HIS A 135 -2.43 8.55 9.18
CA HIS A 135 -2.45 9.40 10.36
C HIS A 135 -1.47 10.58 10.23
N VAL A 136 -0.28 10.34 9.68
CA VAL A 136 0.71 11.42 9.46
C VAL A 136 0.26 12.39 8.38
N GLN A 137 -0.43 11.93 7.33
CA GLN A 137 -0.89 12.80 6.25
C GLN A 137 -2.15 13.60 6.59
N LEU A 138 -3.08 13.02 7.36
CA LEU A 138 -4.37 13.64 7.71
C LEU A 138 -4.32 14.41 9.03
N GLY A 139 -3.39 14.08 9.92
CA GLY A 139 -3.40 14.49 11.31
C GLY A 139 -4.40 13.70 12.16
N GLU A 140 -4.20 13.75 13.48
CA GLU A 140 -4.91 12.91 14.46
C GLU A 140 -6.44 13.02 14.36
N ALA A 141 -6.98 14.23 14.48
CA ALA A 141 -8.43 14.45 14.55
C ALA A 141 -9.17 14.00 13.27
N ALA A 142 -8.65 14.40 12.10
CA ALA A 142 -9.27 14.05 10.82
C ALA A 142 -9.16 12.54 10.53
N PHE A 143 -8.02 11.93 10.86
CA PHE A 143 -7.82 10.48 10.72
C PHE A 143 -8.82 9.69 11.57
N TRP A 144 -8.94 9.96 12.87
CA TRP A 144 -9.84 9.21 13.75
C TRP A 144 -11.31 9.44 13.42
N SER A 145 -11.68 10.66 13.02
CA SER A 145 -13.03 10.97 12.54
C SER A 145 -13.39 10.15 11.29
N SER A 146 -12.42 9.95 10.39
CA SER A 146 -12.64 9.27 9.11
C SER A 146 -12.58 7.75 9.24
N LEU A 147 -11.72 7.22 10.11
CA LEU A 147 -11.54 5.78 10.30
C LEU A 147 -12.70 5.09 11.02
N GLY A 148 -13.56 5.85 11.72
CA GLY A 148 -14.60 5.39 12.66
C GLY A 148 -15.19 3.97 12.50
N GLY A 149 -15.58 3.37 13.63
CA GLY A 149 -16.15 2.00 13.67
C GLY A 149 -15.11 0.89 13.84
N VAL A 150 -13.93 1.22 14.39
CA VAL A 150 -12.85 0.27 14.69
C VAL A 150 -12.81 0.00 16.21
N SER A 151 -12.45 -1.22 16.62
CA SER A 151 -12.36 -1.63 18.02
C SER A 151 -11.27 -0.87 18.78
N ASP A 152 -11.42 -0.71 20.09
CA ASP A 152 -10.45 0.02 20.92
C ASP A 152 -9.08 -0.67 21.00
N GLU A 153 -9.04 -2.00 20.87
CA GLU A 153 -7.80 -2.76 20.74
C GLU A 153 -7.00 -2.32 19.50
N VAL A 154 -7.67 -2.23 18.35
CA VAL A 154 -7.03 -1.82 17.09
C VAL A 154 -6.64 -0.34 17.14
N LYS A 155 -7.45 0.53 17.77
CA LYS A 155 -7.06 1.93 18.01
C LYS A 155 -5.78 2.01 18.82
N SER A 156 -5.72 1.29 19.96
CA SER A 156 -4.55 1.24 20.83
C SER A 156 -3.30 0.75 20.10
N LEU A 157 -3.46 -0.25 19.23
CA LEU A 157 -2.38 -0.76 18.40
C LEU A 157 -1.87 0.28 17.39
N ILE A 158 -2.77 0.98 16.68
CA ILE A 158 -2.40 2.05 15.75
C ILE A 158 -1.68 3.17 16.51
N THR A 159 -2.22 3.64 17.64
CA THR A 159 -1.61 4.68 18.48
C THR A 159 -0.21 4.27 18.94
N TYR A 160 -0.03 3.01 19.38
CA TYR A 160 1.28 2.47 19.74
C TYR A 160 2.28 2.58 18.58
N TYR A 161 1.89 2.20 17.36
CA TYR A 161 2.78 2.27 16.20
C TYR A 161 3.04 3.70 15.71
N VAL A 162 2.09 4.62 15.88
CA VAL A 162 2.30 6.06 15.64
C VAL A 162 3.39 6.59 16.57
N VAL A 163 3.23 6.40 17.88
CA VAL A 163 4.21 6.85 18.90
C VAL A 163 5.56 6.17 18.71
N LYS A 164 5.57 4.86 18.41
CA LYS A 164 6.80 4.12 18.15
C LYS A 164 7.57 4.71 16.97
N ARG A 165 6.89 5.02 15.87
CA ARG A 165 7.49 5.65 14.69
C ARG A 165 8.06 7.02 15.01
N GLU A 166 7.33 7.85 15.77
CA GLU A 166 7.79 9.19 16.15
C GLU A 166 9.10 9.14 16.95
N ARG A 167 9.24 8.15 17.85
CA ARG A 167 10.47 7.93 18.61
C ARG A 167 11.64 7.45 17.75
N GLU A 168 11.38 6.67 16.71
CA GLU A 168 12.40 6.16 15.78
C GLU A 168 12.82 7.22 14.74
N SER A 169 12.07 8.32 14.59
CA SER A 169 12.40 9.44 13.71
C SER A 169 13.20 10.59 14.39
N VAL A 170 13.56 10.43 15.66
CA VAL A 170 14.41 11.34 16.46
C VAL A 170 15.83 10.77 16.51
#